data_AF-A0A1W1H8R4-F1
#
_entry.id   AF-A0A1W1H8R4-F1
#
_cell.length_a   1.000
_cell.length_b   1.000
_cell.length_c   1.000
_cell.angle_alpha   90.00
_cell.angle_beta   90.00
_cell.angle_gamma   90.00
#
_symmetry.space_group_name_H-M   'P 1'
#
loop_
_entity.id
_entity.type
_entity.pdbx_description
1 polymer ?
#
loop_
_entity_poly.entity_id
_entity_poly.type
_entity_poly.pdbx_seq_one_letter_code
_entity_poly.pdbx_strand_id
1 'polypeptide(L)' 'MLGIENMKTAAEREMNFRRDLDELLAKHKAELDITDDGAEYGMHSAIAVVTMMPEWSQDGDQTTEYTEFRI' A
#
# COMPACT_ATOMS: atom_id res chain seq x y z
N MET A 1 3.65 33.69 -21.15
CA MET A 1 3.88 32.30 -21.62
C MET A 1 4.10 31.47 -20.37
N LEU A 2 3.04 30.84 -19.84
CA LEU A 2 3.13 30.01 -18.63
C LEU A 2 3.61 28.62 -19.07
N GLY A 3 4.86 28.31 -18.72
CA GLY A 3 5.57 27.13 -19.17
C GLY A 3 4.98 25.84 -18.64
N ILE A 4 4.96 24.85 -19.52
CA ILE A 4 4.66 23.44 -19.29
C ILE A 4 5.86 22.82 -18.54
N GLU A 5 6.22 23.35 -17.38
CA GLU A 5 7.43 22.93 -16.64
C GLU A 5 7.13 21.98 -15.46
N ASN A 6 5.86 21.62 -15.23
CA ASN A 6 5.45 20.84 -14.06
C ASN A 6 4.49 19.66 -14.35
N MET A 7 4.24 19.33 -15.62
CA MET A 7 3.36 18.20 -15.94
C MET A 7 4.15 16.89 -15.86
N LYS A 8 4.05 16.23 -14.71
CA LYS A 8 4.57 14.85 -14.55
C LYS A 8 3.86 13.93 -15.54
N THR A 9 4.64 13.12 -16.23
CA THR A 9 4.13 12.03 -17.08
C THR A 9 3.34 11.02 -16.24
N ALA A 10 2.47 10.22 -16.89
CA ALA A 10 1.75 9.16 -16.21
C ALA A 10 2.70 8.20 -15.47
N ALA A 11 3.82 7.83 -16.10
CA ALA A 11 4.84 6.98 -15.52
C ALA A 11 5.51 7.61 -14.29
N GLU A 12 5.86 8.90 -14.33
CA GLU A 12 6.42 9.59 -13.16
C GLU A 12 5.42 9.72 -12.02
N ARG A 13 4.13 9.90 -12.33
CA ARG A 13 3.08 9.91 -11.31
C ARG A 13 2.93 8.55 -10.64
N GLU A 14 2.90 7.48 -11.42
CA GLU A 14 2.81 6.11 -10.88
C GLU A 14 4.05 5.77 -10.04
N MET A 15 5.25 6.06 -10.53
CA MET A 15 6.49 5.80 -9.81
C MET A 15 6.54 6.54 -8.46
N ASN A 16 6.19 7.84 -8.45
CA ASN A 16 6.12 8.59 -7.20
C ASN A 16 5.07 8.01 -6.25
N PHE A 17 3.90 7.66 -6.75
CA PHE A 17 2.84 7.07 -5.93
C PHE A 17 3.27 5.73 -5.30
N ARG A 18 3.89 4.83 -6.08
CA ARG A 18 4.38 3.55 -5.57
C ARG A 18 5.44 3.74 -4.48
N ARG A 19 6.41 4.64 -4.69
CA ARG A 19 7.40 4.97 -3.66
C ARG A 19 6.74 5.50 -2.39
N ASP A 20 5.86 6.48 -2.52
CA ASP A 20 5.22 7.12 -1.37
C ASP A 20 4.31 6.12 -0.61
N LEU A 21 3.68 5.18 -1.33
CA LEU A 21 2.92 4.07 -0.75
C LEU A 21 3.84 3.08 -0.01
N ASP A 22 4.96 2.68 -0.61
CA ASP A 22 5.93 1.78 0.03
C ASP A 22 6.49 2.38 1.33
N GLU A 23 6.83 3.68 1.30
CA GLU A 23 7.28 4.42 2.49
C GLU A 23 6.20 4.47 3.58
N LEU A 24 4.94 4.67 3.20
CA LEU A 24 3.81 4.68 4.13
C LEU A 24 3.58 3.30 4.76
N LEU A 25 3.57 2.24 3.95
CA LEU A 25 3.42 0.86 4.41
C LEU A 25 4.56 0.48 5.38
N ALA A 26 5.80 0.80 5.01
CA ALA A 26 6.97 0.55 5.86
C ALA A 26 6.90 1.32 7.19
N LYS A 27 6.50 2.60 7.16
CA LYS A 27 6.34 3.43 8.36
C LYS A 27 5.34 2.82 9.35
N HIS A 28 4.29 2.19 8.85
CA HIS A 28 3.23 1.58 9.66
C HIS A 28 3.38 0.06 9.85
N LYS A 29 4.49 -0.53 9.35
CA LYS A 29 4.73 -1.99 9.35
C LYS A 29 3.53 -2.77 8.78
N ALA A 30 2.94 -2.20 7.73
CA ALA A 30 1.79 -2.76 7.05
C ALA A 30 2.23 -3.48 5.77
N GLU A 31 1.50 -4.53 5.42
CA GLU A 31 1.61 -5.25 4.15
C GLU A 31 0.36 -4.96 3.31
N LEU A 32 0.52 -4.93 1.99
CA LEU A 32 -0.56 -4.72 1.02
C LEU A 32 -0.67 -5.93 0.09
N ASP A 33 -1.84 -6.55 0.05
CA ASP A 33 -2.18 -7.59 -0.92
C ASP A 33 -3.25 -7.07 -1.89
N ILE A 34 -3.10 -7.40 -3.17
CA ILE A 34 -4.06 -7.02 -4.22
C ILE A 34 -4.58 -8.31 -4.83
N THR A 35 -5.87 -8.55 -4.64
CA THR A 35 -6.55 -9.81 -5.02
C THR A 35 -6.79 -9.99 -6.53
N ASP A 36 -6.44 -9.00 -7.34
CA ASP A 36 -6.52 -9.09 -8.80
C ASP A 36 -5.21 -9.64 -9.37
N ASP A 37 -5.28 -10.87 -9.88
CA ASP A 37 -4.18 -11.58 -10.52
C ASP A 37 -4.06 -11.27 -12.03
N GLY A 38 -4.92 -10.39 -12.56
CA GLY A 38 -4.94 -9.98 -13.96
C GLY A 38 -5.44 -11.06 -14.91
N ALA A 39 -6.04 -12.15 -14.40
CA ALA A 39 -6.59 -13.21 -15.24
C ALA A 39 -7.88 -12.78 -15.96
N GLU A 40 -8.08 -13.24 -17.21
CA GLU A 40 -9.29 -12.97 -18.00
C GLU A 40 -10.59 -13.45 -17.32
N TYR A 41 -10.47 -14.38 -16.38
CA TYR A 41 -11.56 -14.94 -15.58
C TYR A 41 -11.19 -14.80 -14.11
N GLY A 42 -11.44 -13.61 -13.56
CA GLY A 42 -11.07 -13.20 -12.20
C GLY A 42 -12.04 -12.18 -11.62
N MET A 43 -11.76 -11.73 -10.39
CA MET A 43 -12.58 -10.73 -9.70
C MET A 43 -12.48 -9.40 -10.47
N HIS A 44 -13.56 -8.93 -11.10
CA HIS A 44 -13.58 -7.68 -11.90
C HIS A 44 -13.38 -6.38 -11.08
N SER A 45 -13.01 -6.52 -9.81
CA SER A 45 -12.77 -5.43 -8.88
C SER A 45 -11.64 -5.88 -7.98
N ALA A 46 -10.44 -5.38 -8.23
CA ALA A 46 -9.30 -5.61 -7.36
C ALA A 46 -9.64 -5.10 -5.96
N ILE A 47 -9.55 -5.99 -4.96
CA ILE A 47 -9.62 -5.60 -3.55
C ILE A 47 -8.19 -5.45 -3.05
N ALA A 48 -7.88 -4.27 -2.50
CA ALA A 48 -6.65 -4.02 -1.77
C ALA A 48 -6.88 -4.33 -0.28
N VAL A 49 -6.09 -5.25 0.27
CA VAL A 49 -6.12 -5.65 1.68
C VAL A 49 -4.86 -5.13 2.36
N VAL A 50 -5.02 -4.34 3.42
CA VAL A 50 -3.91 -3.85 4.25
C VAL A 50 -3.89 -4.64 5.55
N THR A 51 -2.75 -5.23 5.88
CA THR A 51 -2.57 -6.07 7.07
C THR A 51 -1.44 -5.53 7.94
N MET A 52 -1.69 -5.40 9.25
CA MET A 52 -0.70 -5.00 10.25
C MET A 52 -0.60 -6.08 11.32
N MET A 53 0.61 -6.62 11.52
CA MET A 53 0.86 -7.67 12.49
C MET A 53 0.91 -7.13 13.93
N PRO A 54 0.51 -7.92 14.94
CA PRO A 54 0.63 -7.51 16.33
C PRO A 54 2.11 -7.41 16.73
N GLU A 55 2.42 -6.46 17.59
CA GLU A 55 3.76 -6.26 18.14
C GLU A 55 3.84 -6.75 19.58
N TRP A 56 5.03 -7.23 19.96
CA TRP A 56 5.31 -7.80 21.26
C TRP A 56 6.57 -7.17 21.85
N SER A 57 6.54 -6.89 23.15
CA SER A 57 7.72 -6.45 23.90
C SER A 57 8.72 -7.59 24.09
N GLN A 58 9.93 -7.27 24.54
CA GLN A 58 10.93 -8.30 24.90
C GLN A 58 10.47 -9.18 26.07
N ASP A 59 9.58 -8.65 26.91
CA ASP A 59 9.02 -9.35 28.07
C ASP A 59 7.82 -10.24 27.70
N GLY A 60 7.41 -10.25 26.42
CA GLY A 60 6.31 -11.08 25.92
C GLY A 60 4.93 -10.44 26.08
N ASP A 61 4.85 -9.15 26.40
CA ASP A 61 3.59 -8.41 26.44
C ASP A 61 3.24 -7.88 25.05
N GLN A 62 1.98 -8.04 24.64
CA GLN A 62 1.50 -7.48 23.37
C GLN A 62 1.38 -5.95 23.47
N THR A 63 2.02 -5.23 22.56
CA THR A 63 2.04 -3.75 22.53
C THR A 63 1.16 -3.17 21.44
N THR A 64 0.73 -3.96 20.46
CA THR A 64 -0.14 -3.52 19.36
C THR A 64 -1.02 -4.67 18.89
N GLU A 65 -2.27 -4.38 18.54
CA GLU A 65 -3.22 -5.38 18.05
C GLU A 65 -3.05 -5.63 16.55
N TYR A 66 -3.33 -6.87 16.14
CA TYR A 66 -3.51 -7.20 14.74
C TYR A 66 -4.65 -6.36 14.16
N THR A 67 -4.46 -5.81 12.96
CA THR A 67 -5.50 -5.05 12.25
C THR A 67 -5.44 -5.37 10.77
N GLU A 68 -6.61 -5.59 10.15
CA GLU A 68 -6.76 -5.76 8.71
C GLU A 68 -7.99 -5.03 8.21
N PHE A 69 -7.87 -4.38 7.05
CA PHE A 69 -8.99 -3.69 6.42
C PHE A 69 -8.84 -3.65 4.89
N ARG A 70 -9.97 -3.39 4.21
CA ARG A 70 -10.08 -3.32 2.76
C ARG A 70 -10.24 -1.88 2.32
N ILE A 71 -9.60 -1.50 1.20
CA ILE A 71 -9.74 -0.19 0.55
C ILE A 71 -10.17 -0.31 -0.91
#